data_AF-A0A661SR16-F1
#
_entry.id   AF-A0A661SR16-F1
#
_cell.length_a   1.000
_cell.length_b   1.000
_cell.length_c   1.000
_cell.angle_alpha   90.00
_cell.angle_beta   90.00
_cell.angle_gamma   90.00
#
_symmetry.space_group_name_H-M   'P 1'
#
loop_
_entity.id
_entity.type
_entity.pdbx_description
1 polymer ?
#
loop_
_entity_poly.entity_id
_entity_poly.type
_entity_poly.pdbx_seq_one_letter_code
_entity_poly.pdbx_strand_id
1 'polypeptide(L)'
;MPLTTGTKGILCIPSKCTEAWVAAALYGQDDQNILDNLECNMQIVAYLHNKPARTRLVQSKEGKFKKNTGRYRKSMTKIKENWAFVQQACPEAGIFSEAVNQAVR
;
A
#
# COMPACT_ATOMS: atom_id res chain seq x y z
N MET A 1 -11.11 41.64 -7.54
CA MET A 1 -10.97 40.69 -6.41
C MET A 1 -9.95 39.64 -6.80
N PRO A 2 -9.08 39.19 -5.88
CA PRO A 2 -7.81 38.56 -6.22
C PRO A 2 -7.96 37.12 -6.73
N LEU A 3 -7.02 36.73 -7.58
CA LEU A 3 -6.81 35.37 -8.08
C LEU A 3 -6.50 34.43 -6.91
N THR A 4 -7.36 33.45 -6.62
CA THR A 4 -7.03 32.35 -5.72
C THR A 4 -6.12 31.37 -6.45
N THR A 5 -4.83 31.50 -6.23
CA THR A 5 -3.81 30.51 -6.59
C THR A 5 -4.11 29.20 -5.85
N GLY A 6 -4.38 28.13 -6.61
CA GLY A 6 -4.62 26.80 -6.06
C GLY A 6 -3.51 26.37 -5.11
N THR A 7 -3.86 26.14 -3.84
CA THR A 7 -2.92 25.70 -2.81
C THR A 7 -2.42 24.31 -3.20
N LYS A 8 -1.15 24.21 -3.61
CA LYS A 8 -0.49 22.92 -3.85
C LYS A 8 -0.44 22.15 -2.53
N GLY A 9 -1.31 21.16 -2.37
CA GLY A 9 -1.31 20.26 -1.23
C GLY A 9 -0.15 19.26 -1.33
N ILE A 10 0.53 18.99 -0.21
CA ILE A 10 1.50 17.89 -0.10
C ILE A 10 0.76 16.72 0.54
N LEU A 11 0.64 15.61 -0.20
CA LEU A 11 0.08 14.36 0.31
C LEU A 11 1.21 13.44 0.75
N CYS A 12 1.37 13.29 2.06
CA CYS A 12 2.37 12.41 2.66
C CYS A 12 1.73 11.04 2.96
N ILE A 13 2.23 9.97 2.32
CA ILE A 13 1.91 8.59 2.73
C ILE A 13 2.97 8.16 3.74
N PRO A 14 2.59 7.67 4.94
CA PRO A 14 3.58 7.10 5.84
C PRO A 14 4.30 5.94 5.13
N SER A 15 5.63 5.93 5.19
CA SER A 15 6.46 5.01 4.38
C SER A 15 6.13 3.53 4.53
N LYS A 16 5.42 3.14 5.60
CA LYS A 16 5.02 1.77 5.96
C LYS A 16 3.60 1.40 5.52
N CYS A 17 2.73 2.38 5.28
CA CYS A 17 1.35 2.13 4.86
C CYS A 17 1.31 1.51 3.46
N THR A 18 2.30 1.79 2.60
CA THR A 18 2.32 1.22 1.25
C THR A 18 2.44 -0.30 1.25
N GLU A 19 3.29 -0.90 2.10
CA GLU A 19 3.40 -2.36 2.21
C GLU A 19 2.17 -3.00 2.83
N ALA A 20 1.58 -2.34 3.82
CA ALA A 20 0.31 -2.74 4.43
C ALA A 20 -0.81 -2.83 3.39
N TRP A 21 -1.00 -1.78 2.59
CA TRP A 21 -2.03 -1.74 1.55
C TRP A 21 -1.80 -2.79 0.46
N VAL A 22 -0.55 -3.00 0.06
CA VAL A 22 -0.21 -4.06 -0.91
C VAL A 22 -0.47 -5.46 -0.32
N ALA A 23 -0.18 -5.67 0.97
CA ALA A 23 -0.46 -6.94 1.62
C ALA A 23 -1.97 -7.20 1.73
N ALA A 24 -2.76 -6.19 2.11
CA ALA A 24 -4.22 -6.25 2.11
C ALA A 24 -4.75 -6.63 0.72
N ALA A 25 -4.35 -5.89 -0.32
CA ALA A 25 -4.82 -6.11 -1.69
C ALA A 25 -4.52 -7.52 -2.22
N LEU A 26 -3.35 -8.08 -1.90
CA LEU A 26 -2.89 -9.31 -2.55
C LEU A 26 -3.19 -10.58 -1.75
N TYR A 27 -3.25 -10.46 -0.43
CA TYR A 27 -3.34 -11.60 0.50
C TYR A 27 -4.46 -11.47 1.54
N GLY A 28 -4.99 -10.27 1.78
CA GLY A 28 -5.95 -10.04 2.86
C GLY A 28 -7.27 -10.78 2.70
N GLN A 29 -7.69 -11.10 1.47
CA GLN A 29 -8.87 -11.93 1.23
C GLN A 29 -8.65 -13.38 1.69
N ASP A 30 -7.45 -13.93 1.46
CA ASP A 30 -7.10 -15.33 1.76
C ASP A 30 -6.57 -15.51 3.20
N ASP A 31 -6.06 -14.45 3.81
CA ASP A 31 -5.37 -14.45 5.11
C ASP A 31 -5.92 -13.31 5.97
N GLN A 32 -7.10 -13.50 6.56
CA GLN A 32 -7.76 -12.47 7.39
C GLN A 32 -6.92 -12.08 8.61
N ASN A 33 -6.07 -12.98 9.10
CA ASN A 33 -5.22 -12.75 10.27
C ASN A 33 -4.21 -11.61 10.07
N ILE A 34 -3.88 -11.25 8.82
CA ILE A 34 -2.95 -10.15 8.56
C ILE A 34 -3.62 -8.78 8.59
N LEU A 35 -4.95 -8.73 8.58
CA LEU A 35 -5.69 -7.47 8.55
C LEU A 35 -5.70 -6.77 9.92
N ASP A 36 -5.51 -7.52 11.01
CA ASP A 36 -5.44 -6.95 12.35
C ASP A 36 -4.24 -6.02 12.52
N ASN A 37 -4.53 -4.74 12.81
CA ASN A 37 -3.54 -3.67 12.97
C ASN A 37 -2.54 -3.57 11.82
N LEU A 38 -2.97 -3.89 10.59
CA LEU A 38 -2.10 -4.04 9.42
C LEU A 38 -1.26 -2.79 9.12
N GLU A 39 -1.85 -1.60 9.24
CA GLU A 39 -1.14 -0.33 9.00
C GLU A 39 -0.08 -0.01 10.06
N CYS A 40 -0.26 -0.54 11.27
CA CYS A 40 0.67 -0.42 12.40
C CYS A 40 1.62 -1.63 12.50
N ASN A 41 1.51 -2.61 11.60
CA ASN A 41 2.24 -3.87 11.70
C ASN A 41 3.69 -3.70 11.21
N MET A 42 4.61 -3.60 12.16
CA MET A 42 6.06 -3.47 11.88
C MET A 42 6.66 -4.70 11.18
N GLN A 43 5.98 -5.84 11.23
CA GLN A 43 6.42 -7.09 10.60
C GLN A 43 5.96 -7.23 9.16
N ILE A 44 5.22 -6.26 8.59
CA ILE A 44 4.63 -6.42 7.26
C ILE A 44 5.67 -6.63 6.15
N VAL A 45 6.83 -5.98 6.27
CA VAL A 45 7.95 -6.16 5.32
C VAL A 45 8.51 -7.58 5.41
N ALA A 46 8.63 -8.13 6.62
CA ALA A 46 9.07 -9.50 6.85
C ALA A 46 8.04 -10.51 6.34
N TYR A 47 6.74 -10.24 6.54
CA TYR A 47 5.65 -11.03 5.99
C TYR A 47 5.72 -11.12 4.46
N LEU A 48 5.87 -9.97 3.79
CA LEU A 48 6.02 -9.91 2.33
C LEU A 48 7.30 -10.60 1.82
N HIS A 49 8.36 -10.59 2.64
CA HIS A 49 9.59 -11.32 2.36
C HIS A 49 9.43 -12.83 2.51
N ASN A 50 8.62 -13.31 3.46
CA ASN A 50 8.43 -14.74 3.71
C ASN A 50 7.51 -15.42 2.69
N LYS A 51 6.89 -14.67 1.77
CA LYS A 51 6.10 -15.25 0.67
C LYS A 51 6.94 -16.13 -0.26
N PRO A 52 6.30 -17.11 -0.95
CA PRO A 52 6.98 -17.98 -1.90
C PRO A 52 7.80 -17.21 -2.94
N ALA A 53 8.96 -17.71 -3.33
CA ALA A 53 9.91 -16.98 -4.20
C ALA A 53 9.29 -16.45 -5.51
N ARG A 54 8.27 -17.15 -6.05
CA ARG A 54 7.57 -16.75 -7.28
C ARG A 54 6.62 -15.56 -7.10
N THR A 55 6.11 -15.32 -5.90
CA THR A 55 5.13 -14.26 -5.57
C THR A 55 5.68 -13.21 -4.62
N ARG A 56 6.91 -13.42 -4.10
CA ARG A 56 7.58 -12.55 -3.16
C ARG A 56 7.78 -11.14 -3.70
N LEU A 57 7.28 -10.16 -2.95
CA LEU A 57 7.37 -8.73 -3.28
C LEU A 57 8.61 -8.07 -2.68
N VAL A 58 9.12 -8.59 -1.57
CA VAL A 58 10.30 -8.05 -0.87
C VAL A 58 11.40 -9.10 -0.85
N GLN A 59 12.60 -8.75 -1.29
CA GLN A 59 13.77 -9.64 -1.30
C GLN A 59 14.79 -9.17 -0.25
N SER A 60 15.60 -10.09 0.26
CA SER A 60 16.77 -9.73 1.06
C SER A 60 18.00 -9.65 0.15
N LYS A 61 18.72 -8.54 0.18
CA LYS A 61 20.00 -8.35 -0.50
C LYS A 61 20.95 -7.68 0.48
N GLU A 62 22.11 -8.30 0.72
CA GLU A 62 23.14 -7.79 1.66
C GLU A 62 22.57 -7.53 3.08
N GLY A 63 21.70 -8.42 3.56
CA GLY A 63 21.07 -8.28 4.88
C GLY A 63 19.99 -7.20 4.98
N LYS A 64 19.63 -6.54 3.86
CA LYS A 64 18.61 -5.49 3.81
C LYS A 64 17.42 -5.92 2.98
N PHE A 65 16.21 -5.58 3.44
CA PHE A 65 14.99 -5.74 2.65
C PHE A 65 14.94 -4.74 1.50
N LYS A 66 14.73 -5.23 0.28
CA LYS A 66 14.56 -4.44 -0.95
C LYS A 66 13.27 -4.83 -1.66
N LYS A 67 12.54 -3.84 -2.15
CA LYS A 67 11.33 -4.06 -2.96
C LYS A 67 11.71 -4.65 -4.32
N ASN A 68 11.01 -5.69 -4.73
CA ASN A 68 11.07 -6.21 -6.10
C ASN A 68 10.14 -5.38 -6.99
N THR A 69 10.65 -4.26 -7.50
CA THR A 69 9.87 -3.29 -8.29
C THR A 69 9.15 -3.92 -9.49
N GLY A 70 9.77 -4.90 -10.16
CA GLY A 70 9.16 -5.62 -11.26
C GLY A 70 7.92 -6.42 -10.85
N ARG A 71 7.94 -7.02 -9.65
CA ARG A 71 6.77 -7.74 -9.10
C ARG A 71 5.67 -6.78 -8.67
N TYR A 72 6.01 -5.68 -8.01
CA TYR A 72 5.03 -4.65 -7.66
C TYR A 72 4.29 -4.13 -8.89
N ARG A 73 5.00 -3.85 -9.99
CA ARG A 73 4.39 -3.44 -11.26
C ARG A 73 3.43 -4.49 -11.81
N LYS A 74 3.82 -5.77 -11.80
CA LYS A 74 2.95 -6.87 -12.25
C LYS A 74 1.70 -7.03 -11.38
N SER A 75 1.81 -6.74 -10.09
CA SER A 75 0.69 -6.81 -9.14
C SER A 75 -0.23 -5.59 -9.19
N MET A 76 0.11 -4.52 -9.91
CA MET A 76 -0.68 -3.27 -9.92
C MET A 76 -2.13 -3.49 -10.34
N THR A 77 -2.39 -4.33 -11.34
CA THR A 77 -3.75 -4.61 -11.81
C THR A 77 -4.60 -5.19 -10.69
N LYS A 78 -4.09 -6.24 -10.02
CA LYS A 78 -4.76 -6.86 -8.87
C LYS A 78 -4.95 -5.88 -7.70
N ILE A 79 -3.95 -5.03 -7.44
CA ILE A 79 -4.05 -4.00 -6.39
C ILE A 79 -5.16 -2.99 -6.71
N LYS A 80 -5.28 -2.57 -7.97
CA LYS A 80 -6.35 -1.66 -8.41
C LYS A 80 -7.73 -2.31 -8.30
N GLU A 81 -7.88 -3.55 -8.74
CA GLU A 81 -9.13 -4.30 -8.66
C GLU A 81 -9.59 -4.46 -7.20
N ASN A 82 -8.65 -4.71 -6.29
CA ASN A 82 -8.93 -4.88 -4.87
C ASN A 82 -8.86 -3.56 -4.07
N TRP A 83 -8.80 -2.39 -4.71
CA TRP A 83 -8.60 -1.12 -4.02
C TRP A 83 -9.74 -0.80 -3.04
N ALA A 84 -10.98 -1.13 -3.39
CA ALA A 84 -12.13 -0.95 -2.49
C ALA A 84 -11.98 -1.78 -1.20
N PHE A 85 -11.49 -3.01 -1.31
CA PHE A 85 -11.20 -3.86 -0.15
C PHE A 85 -10.08 -3.28 0.71
N VAL A 86 -9.03 -2.73 0.08
CA VAL A 86 -7.94 -2.07 0.82
C VAL A 86 -8.47 -0.89 1.63
N GLN A 87 -9.33 -0.05 1.07
CA GLN A 87 -9.93 1.08 1.81
C GLN A 87 -10.76 0.63 3.01
N GLN A 88 -11.42 -0.53 2.92
CA GLN A 88 -12.19 -1.10 4.02
C GLN A 88 -11.28 -1.65 5.13
N ALA A 89 -10.18 -2.31 4.74
CA ALA A 89 -9.25 -2.93 5.68
C ALA A 89 -8.20 -1.96 6.26
N CYS A 90 -7.96 -0.84 5.59
CA CYS A 90 -6.90 0.12 5.92
C CYS A 90 -7.47 1.55 5.89
N PRO A 91 -7.87 2.11 7.04
CA PRO A 91 -8.46 3.45 7.12
C PRO A 91 -7.62 4.55 6.47
N GLU A 92 -6.29 4.54 6.62
CA GLU A 92 -5.44 5.56 6.00
C GLU A 92 -5.46 5.47 4.47
N ALA A 93 -5.69 4.28 3.90
CA ALA A 93 -5.88 4.13 2.45
C ALA A 93 -7.14 4.82 1.95
N GLY A 94 -8.22 4.80 2.74
CA GLY A 94 -9.46 5.53 2.46
C GLY A 94 -9.24 7.04 2.45
N ILE A 95 -8.64 7.57 3.52
CA ILE A 95 -8.29 8.99 3.66
C ILE A 95 -7.40 9.45 2.50
N PHE A 96 -6.38 8.66 2.18
CA PHE A 96 -5.50 8.92 1.04
C PHE A 96 -6.29 8.97 -0.28
N SER A 97 -7.16 7.99 -0.54
CA SER A 97 -7.91 7.93 -1.78
C SER A 97 -8.85 9.13 -1.94
N GLU A 98 -9.48 9.58 -0.86
CA GLU A 98 -10.33 10.78 -0.88
C GLU A 98 -9.50 12.04 -1.15
N ALA A 99 -8.38 12.21 -0.45
CA ALA A 99 -7.48 13.34 -0.63
C ALA A 99 -6.95 13.43 -2.08
N VAL A 100 -6.58 12.29 -2.69
CA VAL A 100 -6.18 12.24 -4.10
C VAL A 100 -7.32 12.66 -5.02
N ASN A 101 -8.53 12.13 -4.80
CA ASN A 101 -9.68 12.46 -5.64
C ASN A 101 -10.08 13.94 -5.55
N GLN A 102 -9.93 14.56 -4.38
CA GLN A 102 -10.15 15.99 -4.20
C GLN A 102 -9.07 16.85 -4.88
N ALA A 103 -7.82 16.39 -4.90
CA ALA A 103 -6.71 17.13 -5.53
C ALA A 103 -6.63 17.01 -7.06
N VAL A 104 -7.27 15.98 -7.64
CA VAL A 104 -7.36 15.78 -9.10
C VAL A 104 -8.56 16.52 -9.71
N ARG A 105 -9.53 16.95 -8.89
CA ARG A 105 -10.64 17.82 -9.28
C ARG A 105 -10.21 19.27 -9.38
#